data_AF-A0A3S5DCJ7-F1
#
_entry.id   AF-A0A3S5DCJ7-F1
#
_cell.length_a   1.000
_cell.length_b   1.000
_cell.length_c   1.000
_cell.angle_alpha   90.00
_cell.angle_beta   90.00
_cell.angle_gamma   90.00
#
_symmetry.space_group_name_H-M   'P 1'
#
loop_
_entity.id
_entity.type
_entity.pdbx_description
1 polymer ?
#
loop_
_entity_poly.entity_id
_entity_poly.type
_entity_poly.pdbx_seq_one_letter_code
_entity_poly.pdbx_strand_id
1 'polypeptide(L)'
;MATLDWQLALRQAAGKPDLARDMLQMLIDFLPEVRNKIEEQLVGENPNGLVDLVHKLHGSCGYSGVPRMKNLCQLIEQQLRSGVHEEELEPEFLELLDEMDNVAREAKKILG
;
A
#
# COMPACT_ATOMS: atom_id res chain seq x y z
N MET A 1 -10.99 -8.04 5.08
CA MET A 1 -11.35 -6.65 4.68
C MET A 1 -11.49 -6.59 3.17
N ALA A 2 -12.17 -5.58 2.64
CA ALA A 2 -12.21 -5.38 1.19
C ALA A 2 -10.82 -4.92 0.67
N THR A 3 -10.49 -5.31 -0.56
CA THR A 3 -9.28 -4.82 -1.25
C THR A 3 -9.43 -3.35 -1.62
N LEU A 4 -10.56 -3.00 -2.25
CA LEU A 4 -10.91 -1.64 -2.61
C LEU A 4 -12.36 -1.37 -2.21
N ASP A 5 -12.55 -0.33 -1.39
CA ASP A 5 -13.84 0.20 -0.96
C ASP A 5 -14.00 1.60 -1.57
N TRP A 6 -14.77 1.67 -2.66
CA TRP A 6 -14.97 2.92 -3.38
C TRP A 6 -15.79 3.94 -2.59
N GLN A 7 -16.71 3.50 -1.72
CA GLN A 7 -17.47 4.42 -0.86
C GLN A 7 -16.54 5.06 0.18
N LEU A 8 -15.60 4.28 0.73
CA LEU A 8 -14.56 4.80 1.59
C LEU A 8 -13.65 5.81 0.86
N ALA A 9 -13.20 5.49 -0.36
CA ALA A 9 -12.39 6.39 -1.18
C ALA A 9 -13.11 7.72 -1.43
N LEU A 10 -14.40 7.68 -1.82
CA LEU A 10 -15.22 8.87 -2.00
C LEU A 10 -15.33 9.70 -0.72
N ARG A 11 -15.55 9.06 0.44
CA ARG A 11 -15.59 9.76 1.73
C ARG A 11 -14.26 10.44 2.04
N GLN A 12 -13.14 9.78 1.79
CA GLN A 12 -11.79 10.32 2.00
C GLN A 12 -11.49 11.49 1.05
N ALA A 13 -12.05 11.49 -0.15
CA ALA A 13 -11.96 12.55 -1.14
C ALA A 13 -13.05 13.64 -0.98
N ALA A 14 -13.62 13.82 0.21
CA ALA A 14 -14.68 14.80 0.49
C ALA A 14 -15.91 14.70 -0.44
N GLY A 15 -16.24 13.48 -0.88
CA GLY A 15 -17.35 13.19 -1.79
C GLY A 15 -17.10 13.56 -3.25
N LYS A 16 -15.87 13.92 -3.63
CA LYS A 16 -15.51 14.35 -4.99
C LYS A 16 -15.00 13.15 -5.81
N PRO A 17 -15.75 12.66 -6.82
CA PRO A 17 -15.34 11.49 -7.59
C PRO A 17 -14.06 11.68 -8.37
N ASP A 18 -13.86 12.85 -9.00
CA ASP A 18 -12.65 13.14 -9.77
C ASP A 18 -11.40 13.10 -8.88
N LEU A 19 -11.48 13.73 -7.70
CA LEU A 19 -10.41 13.68 -6.71
C LEU A 19 -10.13 12.25 -6.23
N ALA A 20 -11.17 11.44 -5.99
CA ALA A 20 -10.99 10.04 -5.59
C ALA A 20 -10.29 9.21 -6.68
N ARG A 21 -10.60 9.47 -7.96
CA ARG A 21 -9.92 8.83 -9.10
C ARG A 21 -8.46 9.26 -9.17
N ASP A 22 -8.18 10.56 -9.00
CA ASP A 22 -6.80 11.08 -9.01
C ASP A 22 -5.97 10.48 -7.86
N MET A 23 -6.53 10.38 -6.64
CA MET A 23 -5.84 9.74 -5.51
C MET A 23 -5.55 8.27 -5.78
N LEU A 24 -6.54 7.54 -6.32
CA LEU A 24 -6.36 6.14 -6.65
C LEU A 24 -5.33 5.95 -7.77
N GLN A 25 -5.32 6.79 -8.80
CA GLN A 25 -4.32 6.74 -9.87
C GLN A 25 -2.91 6.99 -9.33
N MET A 26 -2.73 8.02 -8.50
CA MET A 26 -1.43 8.29 -7.87
C MET A 26 -0.96 7.15 -6.98
N LEU A 27 -1.87 6.48 -6.26
CA LEU A 27 -1.53 5.28 -5.52
C LEU A 27 -1.01 4.18 -6.46
N ILE A 28 -1.73 3.90 -7.54
CA ILE A 28 -1.35 2.87 -8.54
C ILE A 28 0.00 3.18 -9.18
N ASP A 29 0.27 4.44 -9.51
CA ASP A 29 1.54 4.87 -10.09
C ASP A 29 2.70 4.76 -9.09
N PHE A 30 2.43 4.80 -7.79
CA PHE A 30 3.42 4.65 -6.72
C PHE A 30 3.73 3.18 -6.37
N LEU A 31 2.80 2.25 -6.58
CA LEU A 31 2.99 0.84 -6.20
C LEU A 31 4.25 0.17 -6.79
N PRO A 32 4.66 0.41 -8.04
CA PRO A 32 5.87 -0.19 -8.60
C PRO A 32 7.15 0.17 -7.83
N GLU A 33 7.26 1.40 -7.34
CA GLU A 33 8.40 1.83 -6.51
C GLU A 33 8.45 1.03 -5.20
N VAL A 34 7.30 0.87 -4.54
CA VAL A 34 7.22 0.12 -3.28
C VAL A 34 7.47 -1.36 -3.49
N ARG A 35 6.90 -1.95 -4.55
CA ARG A 35 7.11 -3.35 -4.93
C ARG A 35 8.59 -3.67 -5.05
N ASN A 36 9.33 -2.88 -5.84
CA ASN A 36 10.77 -3.11 -6.05
C ASN A 36 11.52 -3.12 -4.72
N LYS A 37 11.21 -2.16 -3.82
CA LYS A 37 11.87 -2.07 -2.52
C LYS A 37 11.60 -3.26 -1.61
N ILE A 38 10.36 -3.77 -1.63
CA ILE A 38 9.98 -4.95 -0.86
C ILE A 38 10.66 -6.20 -1.44
N GLU A 39 10.70 -6.32 -2.77
CA GLU A 39 11.39 -7.44 -3.44
C GLU A 39 12.90 -7.44 -3.15
N GLU A 40 13.57 -6.28 -3.18
CA GLU A 40 14.96 -6.09 -2.74
C GLU A 40 15.16 -6.59 -1.29
N GLN A 41 14.24 -6.24 -0.37
CA GLN A 41 14.30 -6.72 1.01
C GLN A 41 14.16 -8.25 1.10
N LEU A 42 13.23 -8.84 0.36
CA LEU A 42 12.95 -10.28 0.38
C LEU A 42 14.11 -11.12 -0.15
N VAL A 43 14.94 -10.58 -1.04
CA VAL A 43 16.14 -11.27 -1.56
C VAL A 43 17.41 -10.97 -0.75
N GLY A 44 17.30 -10.22 0.35
CA GLY A 44 18.41 -9.92 1.27
C GLY A 44 19.32 -8.78 0.82
N GLU A 45 18.87 -7.90 -0.08
CA GLU A 45 19.65 -6.72 -0.50
C GLU A 45 19.66 -5.60 0.57
N ASN A 46 18.86 -5.73 1.63
CA ASN A 46 18.79 -4.81 2.78
C ASN A 46 18.68 -3.33 2.37
N PRO A 47 17.63 -2.97 1.62
CA PRO A 47 17.52 -1.65 1.02
C PRO A 47 17.25 -0.56 2.07
N ASN A 48 18.05 0.51 2.03
CA ASN A 48 17.85 1.67 2.90
C ASN A 48 16.50 2.36 2.68
N GLY A 49 15.88 2.84 3.75
CA GLY A 49 14.66 3.66 3.69
C GLY A 49 13.36 2.88 3.51
N LEU A 50 13.36 1.57 3.74
CA LEU A 50 12.15 0.73 3.65
C LEU A 50 11.02 1.24 4.55
N VAL A 51 11.30 1.54 5.82
CA VAL A 51 10.26 2.01 6.77
C VAL A 51 9.65 3.35 6.34
N ASP A 52 10.45 4.26 5.78
CA ASP A 52 9.97 5.55 5.28
C ASP A 52 9.11 5.37 4.03
N LEU A 53 9.44 4.41 3.17
CA LEU A 53 8.65 4.07 2.00
C LEU A 53 7.31 3.43 2.38
N VAL A 54 7.31 2.50 3.33
CA VAL A 54 6.08 1.90 3.89
C VAL A 54 5.22 2.96 4.57
N HIS A 55 5.82 3.90 5.30
CA HIS A 55 5.10 5.03 5.90
C HIS A 55 4.42 5.91 4.85
N LYS A 56 5.11 6.23 3.74
CA LYS A 56 4.52 6.95 2.61
C LYS A 56 3.35 6.18 2.00
N LEU A 57 3.51 4.87 1.77
CA LEU A 57 2.43 4.02 1.25
C LEU A 57 1.22 3.97 2.19
N HIS A 58 1.47 3.83 3.50
CA HIS A 58 0.44 3.90 4.53
C HIS A 58 -0.35 5.22 4.45
N GLY A 59 0.35 6.35 4.29
CA GLY A 59 -0.25 7.66 4.04
C GLY A 59 -1.14 7.69 2.79
N SER A 60 -0.63 7.22 1.65
CA SER A 60 -1.35 7.16 0.37
C SER A 60 -2.61 6.27 0.44
N CYS A 61 -2.56 5.16 1.19
CA CYS A 61 -3.73 4.31 1.45
C CYS A 61 -4.85 5.06 2.20
N GLY A 62 -4.50 6.09 2.98
CA GLY A 62 -5.43 6.93 3.73
C GLY A 62 -6.41 7.74 2.88
N TYR A 63 -6.20 7.83 1.57
CA TYR A 63 -7.00 8.62 0.63
C TYR A 63 -7.65 7.80 -0.49
N SER A 64 -7.37 6.50 -0.57
CA SER A 64 -7.64 5.68 -1.76
C SER A 64 -8.62 4.52 -1.52
N GLY A 65 -9.17 4.40 -0.31
CA GLY A 65 -10.15 3.36 0.02
C GLY A 65 -9.62 1.92 -0.06
N VAL A 66 -8.37 1.67 0.34
CA VAL A 66 -7.73 0.33 0.29
C VAL A 66 -7.49 -0.24 1.69
N PRO A 67 -8.54 -0.66 2.44
CA PRO A 67 -8.42 -0.88 3.88
C PRO A 67 -7.53 -2.08 4.25
N ARG A 68 -7.49 -3.15 3.43
CA ARG A 68 -6.57 -4.27 3.67
C ARG A 68 -5.11 -3.85 3.52
N MET A 69 -4.76 -3.21 2.40
CA MET A 69 -3.41 -2.69 2.15
C MET A 69 -2.98 -1.69 3.23
N LYS A 70 -3.88 -0.78 3.64
CA LYS A 70 -3.62 0.18 4.71
C LYS A 70 -3.18 -0.52 6.00
N ASN A 71 -3.89 -1.57 6.39
CA ASN A 71 -3.61 -2.32 7.61
C ASN A 71 -2.28 -3.08 7.53
N LEU A 72 -1.95 -3.66 6.37
CA LEU A 72 -0.65 -4.30 6.16
C LEU A 72 0.49 -3.28 6.31
N CYS A 73 0.36 -2.11 5.67
CA CYS A 73 1.36 -1.05 5.80
C CYS A 73 1.50 -0.57 7.25
N GLN A 74 0.38 -0.43 7.97
CA GLN A 74 0.39 -0.05 9.39
C GLN A 74 1.10 -1.10 10.25
N LEU A 75 0.81 -2.39 10.04
CA LEU A 75 1.45 -3.49 10.78
C LEU A 75 2.96 -3.49 10.55
N ILE A 76 3.38 -3.51 9.28
CA ILE A 76 4.80 -3.51 8.90
C ILE A 76 5.50 -2.28 9.48
N GLU A 77 4.93 -1.08 9.31
CA GLU A 77 5.50 0.15 9.85
C GLU A 77 5.68 0.08 11.38
N GLN A 78 4.68 -0.41 12.11
CA GLN A 78 4.74 -0.53 13.57
C GLN A 78 5.83 -1.52 14.01
N GLN A 79 5.90 -2.67 13.36
CA GLN A 79 6.89 -3.71 13.69
C GLN A 79 8.31 -3.21 13.44
N LEU A 80 8.57 -2.62 12.26
CA LEU A 80 9.88 -2.03 11.93
C LEU A 80 10.27 -0.92 12.91
N ARG A 81 9.34 -0.03 13.28
CA ARG A 81 9.61 1.02 14.28
C ARG A 81 9.84 0.48 15.69
N SER A 82 9.32 -0.71 16.01
CA SER A 82 9.54 -1.38 17.29
C SER A 82 10.86 -2.16 17.34
N GLY A 83 11.61 -2.22 16.23
CA GLY A 83 12.90 -2.88 16.14
C GLY A 83 12.84 -4.35 15.75
N VAL A 84 11.70 -4.83 15.24
CA VAL A 84 11.60 -6.15 14.60
C VAL A 84 12.43 -6.13 13.31
N HIS A 85 13.25 -7.15 13.12
CA HIS A 85 14.08 -7.29 11.93
C HIS A 85 13.21 -7.53 10.68
N GLU A 86 13.61 -6.95 9.56
CA GLU A 86 12.87 -7.05 8.29
C GLU A 86 12.69 -8.51 7.84
N GLU A 87 13.66 -9.38 8.11
CA GLU A 87 13.58 -10.81 7.80
C GLU A 87 12.43 -11.52 8.53
N GLU A 88 12.05 -11.05 9.73
CA GLU A 88 10.94 -11.60 10.49
C GLU A 88 9.56 -11.19 9.91
N LEU A 89 9.54 -10.20 9.01
CA LEU A 89 8.34 -9.67 8.37
C LEU A 89 8.14 -10.16 6.93
N GLU A 90 8.90 -11.18 6.51
CA GLU A 90 8.74 -11.83 5.20
C GLU A 90 7.27 -12.18 4.89
N PRO A 91 6.47 -12.77 5.81
CA PRO A 91 5.07 -13.09 5.53
C PRO A 91 4.22 -11.86 5.21
N GLU A 92 4.38 -10.78 5.98
CA GLU A 92 3.64 -9.53 5.80
C GLU A 92 4.05 -8.82 4.50
N PHE A 93 5.32 -8.89 4.12
CA PHE A 93 5.81 -8.37 2.86
C PHE A 93 5.20 -9.11 1.66
N LEU A 94 5.17 -10.44 1.69
CA LEU A 94 4.52 -11.24 0.65
C LEU A 94 3.02 -10.95 0.58
N GLU A 95 2.35 -10.82 1.72
CA GLU A 95 0.92 -10.45 1.75
C GLU A 95 0.68 -9.05 1.18
N LEU A 96 1.59 -8.09 1.44
CA LEU A 96 1.51 -6.74 0.89
C LEU A 96 1.70 -6.76 -0.64
N LEU A 97 2.63 -7.56 -1.18
CA LEU A 97 2.81 -7.72 -2.63
C LEU A 97 1.57 -8.31 -3.31
N ASP A 98 0.98 -9.35 -2.72
CA ASP A 98 -0.28 -9.93 -3.21
C ASP A 98 -1.41 -8.89 -3.20
N GLU A 99 -1.49 -8.09 -2.14
CA GLU A 99 -2.51 -7.08 -2.03
C GLU A 99 -2.31 -5.90 -3.00
N MET A 100 -1.07 -5.57 -3.37
CA MET A 100 -0.79 -4.63 -4.46
C MET A 100 -1.40 -5.10 -5.78
N ASP A 101 -1.28 -6.38 -6.11
CA ASP A 101 -1.86 -6.93 -7.34
C ASP A 101 -3.39 -6.97 -7.30
N ASN A 102 -3.97 -7.24 -6.13
CA ASN A 102 -5.42 -7.18 -5.93
C ASN A 102 -5.93 -5.74 -6.11
N VAL A 103 -5.28 -4.76 -5.49
CA VAL A 103 -5.64 -3.34 -5.61
C VAL A 103 -5.51 -2.86 -7.06
N ALA A 104 -4.43 -3.19 -7.76
CA ALA A 104 -4.25 -2.83 -9.17
C ALA A 104 -5.36 -3.44 -10.05
N ARG A 105 -5.81 -4.67 -9.75
CA ARG A 105 -6.91 -5.32 -10.48
C ARG A 105 -8.25 -4.66 -10.24
N GLU A 106 -8.57 -4.31 -8.99
CA GLU A 106 -9.82 -3.63 -8.66
C GLU A 106 -9.83 -2.18 -9.17
N ALA A 107 -8.70 -1.48 -9.08
CA ALA A 107 -8.56 -0.11 -9.57
C ALA A 107 -8.83 0.01 -11.07
N LYS A 108 -8.43 -0.98 -11.88
CA LYS A 108 -8.74 -1.02 -13.33
C LYS A 108 -10.25 -0.97 -13.62
N LYS A 109 -11.09 -1.53 -12.75
CA LYS A 109 -12.55 -1.51 -12.93
C LYS A 109 -13.16 -0.13 -12.67
N ILE A 110 -12.45 0.71 -11.93
CA ILE A 110 -12.88 2.06 -11.56
C ILE A 110 -12.27 3.09 -12.51
N LEU A 111 -10.97 2.96 -12.81
CA LEU A 111 -10.20 3.91 -13.61
C LEU A 111 -10.34 3.71 -15.12
N GLY A 112 -10.67 2.48 -15.55
CA GLY A 112 -10.92 2.13 -16.96
C GLY A 112 -12.26 2.58 -17.50
#